data_AF-A0A2V8CMW5-F1
#
_entry.id   AF-A0A2V8CMW5-F1
#
_cell.length_a   1.000
_cell.length_b   1.000
_cell.length_c   1.000
_cell.angle_alpha   90.00
_cell.angle_beta   90.00
_cell.angle_gamma   90.00
#
_symmetry.space_group_name_H-M   'P 1'
#
loop_
_entity.id
_entity.type
_entity.pdbx_description
1 polymer ?
#
loop_
_entity_poly.entity_id
_entity_poly.type
_entity_poly.pdbx_seq_one_letter_code
_entity_poly.pdbx_strand_id
1 'polypeptide(L)'
;MFDANNSIYFGMNGAVGWIDVDAWDKTHDAEASQGWCPAVLDTNGDGKITQGWTEPDRPIDPAKDHRIDFGCYSVAVNPKDNSLWCSGIGRGQKRLMRLERGTNPPLTCKAEFFEPPPSLPIEAFGSGGVEADHQGVVWQNWRSSGHFSAFDRSKCKTTSDPKSTGQSCPEGWTFYRKNDPTWDGSPFHSNESYLTHMDVHDVLGLGKDAPMYGSNNTDAFEVINPVTKQFVTLRVPYPLGFFPRSANGRIDDPKTGWKGKGLWSSYSTYATWHIEGGKGEGGPGVLPKAVKFQMRPNPLAK
;
A
#
# COMPACT_ATOMS: atom_id res chain seq x y z
N MET A 1 8.62 -5.88 0.31
CA MET A 1 9.63 -4.85 -0.01
C MET A 1 10.69 -4.90 1.08
N PHE A 2 11.97 -4.82 0.72
CA PHE A 2 13.05 -4.72 1.70
C PHE A 2 13.17 -3.26 2.16
N ASP A 3 13.55 -3.03 3.42
CA ASP A 3 14.08 -1.72 3.80
C ASP A 3 15.57 -1.59 3.43
N ALA A 4 16.17 -0.44 3.75
CA ALA A 4 17.59 -0.19 3.54
C ALA A 4 18.53 -1.14 4.34
N ASN A 5 18.00 -1.82 5.36
CA ASN A 5 18.72 -2.76 6.23
C ASN A 5 18.36 -4.22 5.92
N ASN A 6 17.89 -4.49 4.69
CA ASN A 6 17.56 -5.83 4.23
C ASN A 6 16.51 -6.56 5.09
N SER A 7 15.62 -5.83 5.76
CA SER A 7 14.51 -6.41 6.52
C SER A 7 13.29 -6.68 5.63
N ILE A 8 12.67 -7.85 5.78
CA ILE A 8 11.37 -8.19 5.16
C ILE A 8 10.28 -8.08 6.21
N TYR A 9 9.18 -7.40 5.88
CA TYR A 9 8.10 -7.11 6.82
C TYR A 9 6.83 -7.94 6.57
N PHE A 10 6.11 -8.22 7.65
CA PHE A 10 4.87 -9.00 7.65
C PHE A 10 3.82 -8.31 8.50
N GLY A 11 2.62 -8.14 7.95
CA GLY A 11 1.46 -7.71 8.71
C GLY A 11 0.98 -8.82 9.64
N MET A 12 0.67 -8.47 10.88
CA MET A 12 0.03 -9.34 11.87
C MET A 12 -1.21 -8.63 12.43
N ASN A 13 -2.07 -9.36 13.15
CA ASN A 13 -3.19 -8.73 13.85
C ASN A 13 -2.65 -7.88 15.01
N GLY A 14 -2.78 -6.55 14.92
CA GLY A 14 -2.34 -5.63 15.96
C GLY A 14 -0.81 -5.47 16.09
N ALA A 15 -0.02 -5.94 15.12
CA ALA A 15 1.43 -5.80 15.10
C ALA A 15 2.01 -5.85 13.67
N VAL A 16 3.26 -5.40 13.52
CA VAL A 16 4.08 -5.66 12.32
C VAL A 16 5.33 -6.41 12.74
N GLY A 17 5.60 -7.55 12.10
CA GLY A 17 6.80 -8.34 12.28
C GLY A 17 7.81 -8.10 11.17
N TRP A 18 9.07 -8.46 11.39
CA TRP A 18 10.09 -8.50 10.35
C TRP A 18 11.09 -9.63 10.56
N ILE A 19 11.78 -9.97 9.47
CA ILE A 19 12.98 -10.81 9.46
C ILE A 19 14.13 -9.93 8.96
N ASP A 20 15.20 -9.85 9.74
CA ASP A 20 16.50 -9.32 9.33
C ASP A 20 17.23 -10.41 8.53
N VAL A 21 17.28 -10.22 7.21
CA VAL A 21 17.84 -11.23 6.30
C VAL A 21 19.35 -11.33 6.42
N ASP A 22 20.05 -10.24 6.75
CA ASP A 22 21.50 -10.26 6.93
C ASP A 22 21.88 -11.06 8.18
N ALA A 23 21.11 -10.90 9.27
CA ALA A 23 21.27 -11.71 10.48
C ALA A 23 20.97 -13.19 10.21
N TRP A 24 19.90 -13.48 9.47
CA TRP A 24 19.52 -14.85 9.11
C TRP A 24 20.59 -15.53 8.27
N ASP A 25 21.03 -14.90 7.18
CA ASP A 25 22.05 -15.48 6.28
C ASP A 25 23.37 -15.75 7.01
N LYS A 26 23.70 -14.93 8.02
CA LYS A 26 24.89 -15.10 8.84
C LYS A 26 24.76 -16.19 9.91
N THR A 27 23.62 -16.27 10.59
CA THR A 27 23.50 -17.06 11.83
C THR A 27 22.61 -18.29 11.70
N HIS A 28 21.64 -18.26 10.78
CA HIS A 28 20.53 -19.21 10.68
C HIS A 28 19.75 -19.37 11.99
N ASP A 29 19.81 -18.36 12.86
CA ASP A 29 19.07 -18.30 14.12
C ASP A 29 17.79 -17.50 13.91
N ALA A 30 16.65 -18.20 13.96
CA ALA A 30 15.35 -17.58 13.73
C ALA A 30 14.96 -16.59 14.85
N GLU A 31 15.36 -16.85 16.11
CA GLU A 31 15.04 -15.97 17.24
C GLU A 31 15.84 -14.67 17.15
N ALA A 32 17.13 -14.78 16.84
CA ALA A 32 18.01 -13.62 16.69
C ALA A 32 17.72 -12.77 15.44
N SER A 33 17.10 -13.36 14.41
CA SER A 33 16.90 -12.72 13.10
C SER A 33 15.50 -12.13 12.91
N GLN A 34 14.65 -12.10 13.93
CA GLN A 34 13.29 -11.59 13.81
C GLN A 34 12.92 -10.61 14.91
N GLY A 35 11.93 -9.78 14.64
CA GLY A 35 11.38 -8.86 15.62
C GLY A 35 9.95 -8.48 15.28
N TRP A 36 9.33 -7.74 16.19
CA TRP A 36 7.98 -7.24 15.99
C TRP A 36 7.75 -5.94 16.74
N CYS A 37 6.75 -5.19 16.30
CA CYS A 37 6.29 -3.96 16.93
C CYS A 37 4.77 -3.98 17.13
N PRO A 38 4.27 -3.73 18.34
CA PRO A 38 2.87 -3.37 18.56
C PRO A 38 2.59 -1.95 18.07
N ALA A 39 1.33 -1.61 17.82
CA ALA A 39 0.92 -0.23 17.58
C ALA A 39 0.56 0.47 18.89
N VAL A 40 1.52 1.18 19.49
CA VAL A 40 1.32 1.95 20.72
C VAL A 40 1.32 3.44 20.41
N LEU A 41 0.25 4.12 20.79
CA LEU A 41 0.06 5.55 20.63
C LEU A 41 0.54 6.30 21.87
N ASP A 42 1.24 7.41 21.64
CA ASP A 42 1.67 8.38 22.63
C ASP A 42 0.48 9.24 23.11
N THR A 43 -0.45 8.61 23.83
CA THR A 43 -1.71 9.24 24.27
C THR A 43 -1.53 10.15 25.48
N ASN A 44 -0.47 9.95 26.27
CA ASN A 44 -0.12 10.85 27.36
C ASN A 44 0.61 12.11 26.87
N GLY A 45 1.16 12.09 25.64
CA GLY A 45 1.75 13.23 24.96
C GLY A 45 3.17 13.59 25.40
N ASP A 46 3.90 12.68 26.05
CA ASP A 46 5.25 12.93 26.56
C ASP A 46 6.36 12.73 25.49
N GLY A 47 5.98 12.23 24.31
CA GLY A 47 6.88 12.04 23.18
C GLY A 47 7.48 10.63 23.08
N LYS A 48 7.34 9.78 24.11
CA LYS A 48 8.02 8.49 24.23
C LYS A 48 7.05 7.38 24.60
N ILE A 49 7.26 6.21 24.00
CA ILE A 49 6.51 5.02 24.40
C ILE A 49 7.14 4.41 25.65
N THR A 50 6.33 4.25 26.69
CA THR A 50 6.71 3.71 27.98
C THR A 50 5.95 2.42 28.27
N GLN A 51 6.69 1.38 28.66
CA GLN A 51 6.09 0.10 29.05
C GLN A 51 5.10 0.27 30.20
N GLY A 52 3.96 -0.43 30.11
CA GLY A 52 2.84 -0.26 31.03
C GLY A 52 1.66 0.51 30.45
N TRP A 53 1.68 0.74 29.13
CA TRP A 53 0.56 1.24 28.33
C TRP A 53 -0.74 0.46 28.59
N THR A 54 -1.85 1.10 28.28
CA THR A 54 -3.17 0.47 28.31
C THR A 54 -3.40 -0.38 27.07
N GLU A 55 -4.12 -1.49 27.22
CA GLU A 55 -4.42 -2.44 26.12
C GLU A 55 -5.68 -2.03 25.33
N PRO A 56 -5.87 -2.51 24.08
CA PRO A 56 -6.94 -2.04 23.19
C PRO A 56 -8.37 -2.19 23.74
N ASP A 57 -8.59 -3.15 24.64
CA ASP A 57 -9.89 -3.42 25.28
C ASP A 57 -10.10 -2.61 26.58
N ARG A 58 -9.13 -1.78 26.96
CA ARG A 58 -9.16 -0.96 28.17
C ARG A 58 -9.38 0.51 27.84
N PRO A 59 -10.01 1.28 28.76
CA PRO A 59 -10.09 2.74 28.61
C PRO A 59 -8.70 3.36 28.51
N ILE A 60 -8.58 4.42 27.72
CA ILE A 60 -7.37 5.25 27.67
C ILE A 60 -7.15 5.89 29.05
N ASP A 61 -5.96 5.68 29.60
CA ASP A 61 -5.47 6.34 30.81
C ASP A 61 -4.64 7.56 30.39
N PRO A 62 -5.02 8.80 30.72
CA PRO A 62 -4.27 10.00 30.33
C PRO A 62 -2.83 10.04 30.86
N ALA A 63 -2.48 9.23 31.86
CA ALA A 63 -1.11 9.14 32.39
C ALA A 63 -0.25 8.10 31.65
N LYS A 64 -0.80 7.37 30.69
CA LYS A 64 -0.14 6.26 30.01
C LYS A 64 -0.35 6.32 28.50
N ASP A 65 0.53 5.63 27.79
CA ASP A 65 0.31 5.32 26.39
C ASP A 65 -0.84 4.31 26.21
N HIS A 66 -1.32 4.18 24.97
CA HIS A 66 -2.41 3.28 24.64
C HIS A 66 -2.08 2.44 23.40
N ARG A 67 -2.15 1.12 23.53
CA ARG A 67 -2.03 0.20 22.40
C ARG A 67 -3.36 0.09 21.67
N ILE A 68 -3.31 0.10 20.35
CA ILE A 68 -4.48 -0.09 19.49
C ILE A 68 -4.41 -1.41 18.72
N ASP A 69 -5.59 -1.91 18.34
CA ASP A 69 -5.70 -2.94 17.31
C ASP A 69 -5.79 -2.30 15.91
N PHE A 70 -5.23 -2.99 14.91
CA PHE A 70 -5.27 -2.57 13.52
C PHE A 70 -5.10 -3.77 12.58
N GLY A 71 -5.64 -3.61 11.37
CA GLY A 71 -5.39 -4.54 10.27
C GLY A 71 -4.18 -4.08 9.45
N CYS A 72 -3.37 -5.04 9.00
CA CYS A 72 -2.21 -4.80 8.15
C CYS A 72 -2.25 -5.78 6.97
N TYR A 73 -2.86 -5.36 5.85
CA TYR A 73 -2.99 -6.23 4.68
C TYR A 73 -1.69 -6.35 3.89
N SER A 74 -0.97 -5.23 3.76
CA SER A 74 0.36 -5.15 3.17
C SER A 74 1.16 -4.09 3.93
N VAL A 75 2.44 -4.34 4.16
CA VAL A 75 3.35 -3.37 4.77
C VAL A 75 4.06 -2.60 3.66
N ALA A 76 3.90 -1.27 3.65
CA ALA A 76 4.74 -0.37 2.90
C ALA A 76 5.88 0.15 3.78
N VAL A 77 7.09 0.13 3.25
CA VAL A 77 8.24 0.78 3.88
C VAL A 77 8.36 2.17 3.28
N ASN A 78 8.34 3.20 4.10
CA ASN A 78 8.55 4.56 3.64
C ASN A 78 10.05 4.78 3.38
N PRO A 79 10.48 4.96 2.11
CA PRO A 79 11.90 5.11 1.79
C PRO A 79 12.53 6.40 2.34
N LYS A 80 11.73 7.38 2.78
CA LYS A 80 12.22 8.65 3.33
C LYS A 80 12.72 8.52 4.78
N ASP A 81 12.04 7.74 5.60
CA ASP A 81 12.28 7.68 7.06
C ASP A 81 12.27 6.25 7.64
N ASN A 82 12.11 5.23 6.80
CA ASN A 82 11.95 3.81 7.18
C ASN A 82 10.74 3.53 8.11
N SER A 83 9.78 4.45 8.21
CA SER A 83 8.53 4.18 8.89
C SER A 83 7.71 3.16 8.10
N LEU A 84 6.98 2.31 8.83
CA LEU A 84 6.15 1.26 8.24
C LEU A 84 4.72 1.76 8.18
N TRP A 85 4.06 1.51 7.05
CA TRP A 85 2.68 1.93 6.82
C TRP A 85 1.82 0.75 6.43
N CYS A 86 0.58 0.75 6.92
CA CYS A 86 -0.39 -0.24 6.49
C CYS A 86 -1.82 0.24 6.66
N SER A 87 -2.72 -0.42 5.93
CA SER A 87 -4.14 -0.41 6.21
C SER A 87 -4.70 -1.83 6.22
N GLY A 88 -5.82 -2.00 6.90
CA GLY A 88 -6.56 -3.25 6.88
C GLY A 88 -7.52 -3.34 5.69
N ILE A 89 -8.23 -4.46 5.55
CA ILE A 89 -9.19 -4.72 4.45
C ILE A 89 -10.60 -5.10 4.94
N GLY A 90 -10.83 -5.05 6.25
CA GLY A 90 -12.12 -5.38 6.86
C GLY A 90 -13.20 -4.33 6.56
N ARG A 91 -14.46 -4.75 6.63
CA ARG A 91 -15.61 -3.83 6.51
C ARG A 91 -15.53 -2.77 7.62
N GLY A 92 -15.58 -1.50 7.24
CA GLY A 92 -15.52 -0.37 8.17
C GLY A 92 -14.10 0.05 8.58
N GLN A 93 -13.05 -0.67 8.14
CA GLN A 93 -11.68 -0.22 8.38
C GLN A 93 -11.34 0.99 7.50
N LYS A 94 -10.80 2.02 8.15
CA LYS A 94 -10.38 3.30 7.51
C LYS A 94 -9.02 3.79 7.97
N ARG A 95 -8.41 3.10 8.95
CA ARG A 95 -7.14 3.47 9.57
C ARG A 95 -5.99 3.28 8.59
N LEU A 96 -5.26 4.36 8.35
CA LEU A 96 -3.92 4.35 7.81
C LEU A 96 -2.94 4.41 8.99
N MET A 97 -2.32 3.27 9.31
CA MET A 97 -1.40 3.12 10.43
C MET A 97 0.02 3.43 9.98
N ARG A 98 0.76 4.15 10.83
CA ARG A 98 2.20 4.41 10.72
C ARG A 98 2.91 3.84 11.95
N LEU A 99 4.04 3.19 11.76
CA LEU A 99 4.85 2.60 12.83
C LEU A 99 6.32 2.98 12.70
N GLU A 100 6.93 3.40 13.79
CA GLU A 100 8.37 3.56 13.96
C GLU A 100 8.87 2.48 14.90
N ARG A 101 9.95 1.78 14.53
CA ARG A 101 10.57 0.74 15.38
C ARG A 101 11.21 1.32 16.66
N GLY A 102 11.80 2.51 16.55
CA GLY A 102 12.71 3.03 17.57
C GLY A 102 13.99 2.19 17.67
N THR A 103 14.73 2.37 18.75
CA THR A 103 16.07 1.77 18.94
C THR A 103 16.06 0.43 19.68
N ASN A 104 14.96 0.08 20.37
CA ASN A 104 14.81 -1.16 21.11
C ASN A 104 13.36 -1.72 21.02
N PRO A 105 12.95 -2.22 19.84
CA PRO A 105 11.67 -2.91 19.71
C PRO A 105 11.56 -4.15 20.62
N PRO A 106 10.34 -4.54 21.08
CA PRO A 106 9.06 -3.87 20.83
C PRO A 106 8.82 -2.63 21.72
N LEU A 107 9.68 -2.38 22.72
CA LEU A 107 9.43 -1.42 23.81
C LEU A 107 9.46 0.04 23.35
N THR A 108 10.18 0.34 22.28
CA THR A 108 10.29 1.70 21.72
C THR A 108 9.42 1.92 20.49
N CYS A 109 8.58 0.96 20.12
CA CYS A 109 7.77 1.07 18.91
C CYS A 109 6.68 2.12 19.10
N LYS A 110 6.68 3.14 18.25
CA LYS A 110 5.71 4.25 18.30
C LYS A 110 4.80 4.19 17.09
N ALA A 111 3.50 4.22 17.32
CA ALA A 111 2.50 4.26 16.28
C ALA A 111 1.79 5.61 16.21
N GLU A 112 1.29 5.88 15.02
CA GLU A 112 0.29 6.89 14.73
C GLU A 112 -0.75 6.24 13.82
N PHE A 113 -1.96 6.76 13.79
CA PHE A 113 -2.89 6.39 12.73
C PHE A 113 -3.77 7.56 12.34
N PHE A 114 -4.24 7.52 11.10
CA PHE A 114 -5.01 8.59 10.49
C PHE A 114 -6.22 7.98 9.79
N GLU A 115 -7.35 8.67 9.88
CA GLU A 115 -8.55 8.35 9.12
C GLU A 115 -8.95 9.55 8.26
N PRO A 116 -9.60 9.33 7.09
CA PRO A 116 -10.15 10.43 6.31
C PRO A 116 -11.09 11.30 7.16
N PRO A 117 -10.95 12.64 7.14
CA PRO A 117 -11.77 13.50 7.97
C PRO A 117 -13.26 13.39 7.64
N PRO A 118 -14.16 13.27 8.64
CA PRO A 118 -15.61 13.22 8.44
C PRO A 118 -16.20 14.43 7.72
N SER A 119 -15.48 15.55 7.72
CA SER A 119 -15.89 16.77 7.00
C SER A 119 -15.68 16.70 5.50
N LEU A 120 -14.95 15.70 4.97
CA LEU A 120 -14.80 15.54 3.53
C LEU A 120 -16.13 15.10 2.92
N PRO A 121 -16.58 15.72 1.82
CA PRO A 121 -17.81 15.35 1.12
C PRO A 121 -17.61 14.09 0.25
N ILE A 122 -16.86 13.10 0.74
CA ILE A 122 -16.61 11.83 0.08
C ILE A 122 -16.81 10.69 1.07
N GLU A 123 -17.35 9.58 0.58
CA GLU A 123 -17.42 8.35 1.35
C GLU A 123 -16.28 7.42 0.94
N ALA A 124 -15.11 7.60 1.59
CA ALA A 124 -13.98 6.69 1.44
C ALA A 124 -14.19 5.45 2.32
N PHE A 125 -14.31 4.27 1.69
CA PHE A 125 -14.41 2.98 2.38
C PHE A 125 -13.87 1.84 1.52
N GLY A 126 -13.64 0.71 2.20
CA GLY A 126 -12.95 -0.44 1.63
C GLY A 126 -11.46 -0.18 1.51
N SER A 127 -10.77 0.09 2.63
CA SER A 127 -9.32 0.26 2.62
C SER A 127 -8.61 -0.92 1.94
N GLY A 128 -7.51 -0.61 1.26
CA GLY A 128 -6.77 -1.52 0.38
C GLY A 128 -5.29 -1.62 0.73
N GLY A 129 -4.46 -1.75 -0.29
CA GLY A 129 -3.01 -1.71 -0.15
C GLY A 129 -2.49 -0.29 -0.02
N VAL A 130 -1.28 -0.17 0.53
CA VAL A 130 -0.57 1.10 0.69
C VAL A 130 0.82 1.01 0.07
N GLU A 131 1.35 2.14 -0.37
CA GLU A 131 2.77 2.32 -0.71
C GLU A 131 3.22 3.75 -0.38
N ALA A 132 4.51 3.99 -0.31
CA ALA A 132 5.08 5.31 -0.05
C ALA A 132 6.04 5.74 -1.16
N ASP A 133 6.01 7.04 -1.51
CA ASP A 133 7.01 7.62 -2.41
C ASP A 133 8.28 8.09 -1.67
N HIS A 134 9.29 8.48 -2.44
CA HIS A 134 10.55 9.01 -1.89
C HIS A 134 10.41 10.35 -1.16
N GLN A 135 9.28 11.06 -1.33
CA GLN A 135 8.97 12.28 -0.60
C GLN A 135 8.22 11.99 0.70
N GLY A 136 7.88 10.72 0.95
CA GLY A 136 7.21 10.22 2.13
C GLY A 136 5.70 10.40 2.10
N VAL A 137 5.11 10.69 0.94
CA VAL A 137 3.66 10.67 0.75
C VAL A 137 3.20 9.23 0.62
N VAL A 138 2.16 8.89 1.36
CA VAL A 138 1.62 7.53 1.42
C VAL A 138 0.38 7.44 0.56
N TRP A 139 0.38 6.52 -0.38
CA TRP A 139 -0.69 6.28 -1.33
C TRP A 139 -1.51 5.07 -0.89
N GLN A 140 -2.83 5.17 -0.95
CA GLN A 140 -3.73 4.10 -0.54
C GLN A 140 -4.94 4.01 -1.46
N ASN A 141 -5.18 2.81 -2.00
CA ASN A 141 -6.37 2.54 -2.79
C ASN A 141 -7.57 2.18 -1.89
N TRP A 142 -8.75 2.65 -2.27
CA TRP A 142 -10.01 2.36 -1.60
C TRP A 142 -10.86 1.47 -2.52
N ARG A 143 -10.75 0.16 -2.28
CA ARG A 143 -11.24 -0.95 -3.11
C ARG A 143 -12.69 -0.81 -3.54
N SER A 144 -13.57 -0.43 -2.61
CA SER A 144 -15.02 -0.39 -2.84
C SER A 144 -15.52 0.99 -3.28
N SER A 145 -14.99 2.06 -2.67
CA SER A 145 -15.42 3.42 -3.02
C SER A 145 -14.80 3.96 -4.33
N GLY A 146 -13.76 3.30 -4.85
CA GLY A 146 -13.10 3.66 -6.09
C GLY A 146 -12.16 4.86 -5.98
N HIS A 147 -11.89 5.35 -4.76
CA HIS A 147 -10.95 6.44 -4.53
C HIS A 147 -9.50 5.93 -4.45
N PHE A 148 -8.56 6.83 -4.72
CA PHE A 148 -7.14 6.65 -4.48
C PHE A 148 -6.64 7.88 -3.71
N SER A 149 -6.16 7.69 -2.49
CA SER A 149 -5.73 8.80 -1.64
C SER A 149 -4.22 8.92 -1.58
N ALA A 150 -3.75 10.16 -1.44
CA ALA A 150 -2.41 10.51 -1.01
C ALA A 150 -2.49 11.14 0.38
N PHE A 151 -1.68 10.67 1.31
CA PHE A 151 -1.52 11.20 2.66
C PHE A 151 -0.11 11.76 2.84
N ASP A 152 0.00 13.07 3.03
CA ASP A 152 1.26 13.77 3.22
C ASP A 152 1.42 14.21 4.67
N ARG A 153 2.17 13.41 5.45
CA ARG A 153 2.41 13.68 6.87
C ARG A 153 3.16 15.00 7.10
N SER A 154 3.89 15.53 6.11
CA SER A 154 4.61 16.80 6.27
C SER A 154 3.70 18.02 6.32
N LYS A 155 2.44 17.87 5.87
CA LYS A 155 1.42 18.93 5.98
C LYS A 155 0.77 18.98 7.36
N CYS A 156 0.99 17.96 8.19
CA CYS A 156 0.35 17.87 9.50
C CYS A 156 0.76 19.04 10.41
N LYS A 157 -0.21 19.80 10.87
CA LYS A 157 -0.08 20.76 11.98
C LYS A 157 0.21 20.05 13.29
N THR A 158 -0.39 18.87 13.47
CA THR A 158 -0.16 17.98 14.61
C THR A 158 -0.51 16.55 14.23
N THR A 159 0.23 15.60 14.79
CA THR A 159 -0.09 14.16 14.74
C THR A 159 -0.52 13.61 16.11
N SER A 160 -0.51 14.45 17.15
CA SER A 160 -0.98 14.07 18.49
C SER A 160 -2.47 13.73 18.48
N ASP A 161 -2.80 12.58 19.04
CA ASP A 161 -4.17 12.06 19.12
C ASP A 161 -4.42 11.37 20.47
N PRO A 162 -4.51 12.15 21.57
CA PRO A 162 -4.63 11.60 22.93
C PRO A 162 -5.92 10.81 23.17
N LYS A 163 -6.88 10.88 22.25
CA LYS A 163 -8.16 10.17 22.31
C LYS A 163 -8.24 9.00 21.33
N SER A 164 -7.17 8.69 20.60
CA SER A 164 -7.12 7.61 19.60
C SER A 164 -8.32 7.66 18.64
N THR A 165 -8.56 8.83 18.05
CA THR A 165 -9.67 9.08 17.12
C THR A 165 -9.31 8.90 15.65
N GLY A 166 -8.02 8.95 15.31
CA GLY A 166 -7.50 9.00 13.94
C GLY A 166 -7.75 10.33 13.23
N GLN A 167 -8.29 11.33 13.94
CA GLN A 167 -8.70 12.62 13.37
C GLN A 167 -7.60 13.69 13.47
N SER A 168 -6.39 13.31 13.85
CA SER A 168 -5.22 14.17 13.70
C SER A 168 -4.87 14.33 12.21
N CYS A 169 -4.22 15.44 11.86
CA CYS A 169 -3.79 15.73 10.49
C CYS A 169 -4.86 15.64 9.37
N PRO A 170 -6.02 16.32 9.49
CA PRO A 170 -7.00 16.34 8.41
C PRO A 170 -6.45 16.96 7.10
N GLU A 171 -5.49 17.88 7.19
CA GLU A 171 -4.82 18.54 6.07
C GLU A 171 -3.87 17.65 5.26
N GLY A 172 -3.50 16.47 5.76
CA GLY A 172 -2.61 15.55 5.07
C GLY A 172 -3.28 14.86 3.88
N TRP A 173 -4.61 14.82 3.84
CA TRP A 173 -5.37 14.01 2.88
C TRP A 173 -5.63 14.71 1.55
N THR A 174 -5.39 14.00 0.46
CA THR A 174 -5.83 14.35 -0.90
C THR A 174 -6.43 13.12 -1.56
N PHE A 175 -7.54 13.29 -2.27
CA PHE A 175 -8.25 12.19 -2.92
C PHE A 175 -8.33 12.37 -4.42
N TYR A 176 -8.12 11.27 -5.13
CA TYR A 176 -8.28 11.14 -6.56
C TYR A 176 -9.32 10.07 -6.84
N ARG A 177 -10.04 10.22 -7.95
CA ARG A 177 -11.00 9.21 -8.39
C ARG A 177 -11.05 9.23 -9.91
N LYS A 178 -10.80 8.07 -10.53
CA LYS A 178 -10.96 7.92 -11.97
C LYS A 178 -12.44 7.94 -12.32
N ASN A 179 -12.80 8.54 -13.44
CA ASN A 179 -14.16 8.46 -13.96
C ASN A 179 -14.37 7.06 -14.57
N ASP A 180 -14.89 6.14 -13.75
CA ASP A 180 -15.21 4.77 -14.13
C ASP A 180 -16.72 4.52 -14.02
N PRO A 181 -17.28 3.54 -14.76
CA PRO A 181 -18.68 3.17 -14.65
C PRO A 181 -19.07 2.78 -13.22
N THR A 182 -20.28 3.15 -12.82
CA THR A 182 -20.89 2.77 -11.53
C THR A 182 -21.99 1.75 -11.71
N TRP A 183 -22.37 1.08 -10.62
CA TRP A 183 -23.61 0.30 -10.59
C TRP A 183 -24.83 1.22 -10.73
N ASP A 184 -25.91 0.71 -11.34
CA ASP A 184 -27.14 1.47 -11.47
C ASP A 184 -27.71 1.88 -10.10
N GLY A 185 -28.13 3.14 -9.98
CA GLY A 185 -28.60 3.73 -8.73
C GLY A 185 -27.55 3.82 -7.59
N SER A 186 -26.26 3.64 -7.88
CA SER A 186 -25.19 3.62 -6.89
C SER A 186 -24.05 4.60 -7.21
N PRO A 187 -23.42 5.21 -6.21
CA PRO A 187 -22.19 5.98 -6.41
C PRO A 187 -20.94 5.09 -6.48
N PHE A 188 -21.03 3.75 -6.40
CA PHE A 188 -19.87 2.86 -6.36
C PHE A 188 -19.47 2.33 -7.73
N HIS A 189 -18.16 2.24 -7.99
CA HIS A 189 -17.66 1.71 -9.25
C HIS A 189 -18.00 0.22 -9.40
N SER A 190 -18.15 -0.20 -10.66
CA SER A 190 -18.27 -1.62 -11.02
C SER A 190 -16.91 -2.34 -11.09
N ASN A 191 -15.81 -1.59 -10.99
CA ASN A 191 -14.47 -2.13 -10.79
C ASN A 191 -14.02 -2.06 -9.32
N GLU A 192 -13.01 -2.86 -8.99
CA GLU A 192 -12.40 -2.88 -7.67
C GLU A 192 -10.90 -2.64 -7.83
N SER A 193 -10.37 -1.63 -7.15
CA SER A 193 -8.91 -1.50 -6.99
C SER A 193 -8.42 -2.56 -6.01
N TYR A 194 -7.20 -3.09 -6.18
CA TYR A 194 -6.70 -4.16 -5.31
C TYR A 194 -5.56 -3.73 -4.38
N LEU A 195 -4.32 -3.74 -4.88
CA LEU A 195 -3.15 -3.24 -4.19
C LEU A 195 -2.65 -1.97 -4.85
N THR A 196 -2.02 -1.13 -4.03
CA THR A 196 -1.27 0.03 -4.47
C THR A 196 0.17 -0.41 -4.78
N HIS A 197 0.75 0.18 -5.82
CA HIS A 197 2.14 -0.02 -6.24
C HIS A 197 2.76 1.32 -6.62
N MET A 198 4.09 1.37 -6.67
CA MET A 198 4.85 2.57 -7.04
C MET A 198 5.84 2.25 -8.17
N ASP A 199 5.86 3.09 -9.21
CA ASP A 199 6.96 3.09 -10.17
C ASP A 199 8.13 3.92 -9.64
N VAL A 200 8.82 3.35 -8.65
CA VAL A 200 9.97 3.98 -7.98
C VAL A 200 11.16 4.25 -8.91
N HIS A 201 11.17 3.64 -10.10
CA HIS A 201 12.30 3.67 -11.04
C HIS A 201 11.98 4.40 -12.35
N ASP A 202 10.77 4.94 -12.50
CA ASP A 202 10.29 5.52 -13.77
C ASP A 202 10.44 4.53 -14.95
N VAL A 203 10.09 3.25 -14.75
CA VAL A 203 10.13 2.26 -15.83
C VAL A 203 9.04 2.51 -16.87
N LEU A 204 7.96 3.19 -16.50
CA LEU A 204 6.85 3.57 -17.36
C LEU A 204 7.10 4.89 -18.11
N GLY A 205 8.06 5.72 -17.69
CA GLY A 205 8.33 7.02 -18.31
C GLY A 205 7.28 8.09 -17.99
N LEU A 206 6.50 7.90 -16.91
CA LEU A 206 5.48 8.84 -16.45
C LEU A 206 5.99 9.77 -15.34
N GLY A 207 7.22 9.56 -14.89
CA GLY A 207 7.84 10.22 -13.74
C GLY A 207 8.19 9.20 -12.66
N LYS A 208 9.30 9.45 -11.96
CA LYS A 208 9.68 8.68 -10.78
C LYS A 208 8.57 8.78 -9.74
N ASP A 209 8.34 7.68 -9.02
CA ASP A 209 7.35 7.58 -7.96
C ASP A 209 5.91 7.80 -8.47
N ALA A 210 5.61 7.31 -9.67
CA ALA A 210 4.23 7.29 -10.16
C ALA A 210 3.42 6.23 -9.38
N PRO A 211 2.38 6.63 -8.62
CA PRO A 211 1.55 5.71 -7.86
C PRO A 211 0.52 5.05 -8.78
N MET A 212 0.20 3.80 -8.52
CA MET A 212 -0.77 3.04 -9.30
C MET A 212 -1.52 2.02 -8.46
N TYR A 213 -2.65 1.55 -8.97
CA TYR A 213 -3.32 0.37 -8.45
C TYR A 213 -3.76 -0.57 -9.57
N GLY A 214 -3.81 -1.86 -9.25
CA GLY A 214 -4.42 -2.86 -10.13
C GLY A 214 -5.94 -2.76 -10.08
N SER A 215 -6.61 -2.79 -11.24
CA SER A 215 -8.06 -2.79 -11.37
C SER A 215 -8.56 -4.17 -11.81
N ASN A 216 -9.29 -4.84 -10.93
CA ASN A 216 -9.66 -6.26 -11.08
C ASN A 216 -10.64 -6.54 -12.22
N ASN A 217 -11.49 -5.58 -12.60
CA ASN A 217 -12.58 -5.78 -13.57
C ASN A 217 -12.37 -5.02 -14.89
N THR A 218 -11.22 -4.39 -15.10
CA THR A 218 -10.96 -3.59 -16.30
C THR A 218 -9.70 -3.98 -17.05
N ASP A 219 -9.09 -5.13 -16.73
CA ASP A 219 -7.87 -5.63 -17.36
C ASP A 219 -6.73 -4.59 -17.39
N ALA A 220 -6.55 -3.82 -16.31
CA ALA A 220 -5.63 -2.70 -16.32
C ALA A 220 -4.98 -2.35 -14.98
N PHE A 221 -3.82 -1.68 -15.07
CA PHE A 221 -3.38 -0.75 -14.03
C PHE A 221 -3.90 0.65 -14.31
N GLU A 222 -4.23 1.36 -13.25
CA GLU A 222 -4.53 2.79 -13.29
C GLU A 222 -3.39 3.53 -12.59
N VAL A 223 -2.60 4.29 -13.35
CA VAL A 223 -1.43 5.04 -12.88
C VAL A 223 -1.81 6.50 -12.78
N ILE A 224 -1.51 7.18 -11.68
CA ILE A 224 -1.62 8.65 -11.64
C ILE A 224 -0.31 9.24 -12.14
N ASN A 225 -0.37 10.07 -13.18
CA ASN A 225 0.77 10.86 -13.58
C ASN A 225 1.10 11.87 -12.46
N PRO A 226 2.29 11.84 -11.85
CA PRO A 226 2.62 12.67 -10.70
C PRO A 226 2.62 14.17 -11.00
N VAL A 227 2.78 14.57 -12.27
CA VAL A 227 2.79 15.97 -12.71
C VAL A 227 1.36 16.43 -13.04
N THR A 228 0.67 15.76 -13.95
CA THR A 228 -0.64 16.20 -14.45
C THR A 228 -1.79 15.83 -13.52
N LYS A 229 -1.55 14.91 -12.58
CA LYS A 229 -2.56 14.31 -11.68
C LYS A 229 -3.71 13.60 -12.42
N GLN A 230 -3.50 13.25 -13.68
CA GLN A 230 -4.44 12.50 -14.49
C GLN A 230 -4.14 11.01 -14.44
N PHE A 231 -5.20 10.20 -14.57
CA PHE A 231 -5.06 8.75 -14.70
C PHE A 231 -4.58 8.37 -16.10
N VAL A 232 -3.60 7.46 -16.15
CA VAL A 232 -3.13 6.75 -17.33
C VAL A 232 -3.44 5.28 -17.14
N THR A 233 -4.25 4.73 -18.05
CA THR A 233 -4.69 3.34 -18.02
C THR A 233 -3.70 2.46 -18.80
N LEU A 234 -3.09 1.48 -18.13
CA LEU A 234 -2.28 0.44 -18.77
C LEU A 234 -3.15 -0.80 -19.01
N ARG A 235 -3.83 -0.83 -20.16
CA ARG A 235 -4.78 -1.89 -20.54
C ARG A 235 -4.07 -3.06 -21.20
N VAL A 236 -4.39 -4.27 -20.79
CA VAL A 236 -4.12 -5.48 -21.58
C VAL A 236 -5.38 -5.80 -22.39
N PRO A 237 -5.31 -5.90 -23.72
CA PRO A 237 -6.50 -6.06 -24.54
C PRO A 237 -7.08 -7.48 -24.47
N TYR A 238 -8.39 -7.57 -24.62
CA TYR A 238 -9.08 -8.82 -24.95
C TYR A 238 -8.49 -9.45 -26.24
N PRO A 239 -8.39 -10.79 -26.34
CA PRO A 239 -8.80 -11.83 -25.38
C PRO A 239 -7.72 -12.23 -24.37
N LEU A 240 -6.63 -11.47 -24.22
CA LEU A 240 -5.50 -11.89 -23.38
C LEU A 240 -5.86 -11.95 -21.89
N GLY A 241 -6.79 -11.11 -21.45
CA GLY A 241 -7.23 -10.94 -20.06
C GLY A 241 -6.12 -10.42 -19.13
N PHE A 242 -6.50 -9.75 -18.05
CA PHE A 242 -5.54 -9.30 -17.05
C PHE A 242 -6.17 -9.06 -15.68
N PHE A 243 -5.69 -9.79 -14.69
CA PHE A 243 -6.10 -9.66 -13.29
C PHE A 243 -4.86 -9.27 -12.47
N PRO A 244 -4.53 -7.97 -12.40
CA PRO A 244 -3.32 -7.48 -11.74
C PRO A 244 -3.42 -7.62 -10.21
N ARG A 245 -2.52 -8.39 -9.61
CA ARG A 245 -2.41 -8.52 -8.14
C ARG A 245 -1.11 -7.97 -7.57
N SER A 246 -0.12 -7.69 -8.41
CA SER A 246 1.19 -7.17 -8.00
C SER A 246 1.81 -6.38 -9.15
N ALA A 247 2.61 -5.35 -8.84
CA ALA A 247 3.41 -4.63 -9.82
C ALA A 247 4.78 -4.28 -9.23
N ASN A 248 5.84 -4.49 -10.00
CA ASN A 248 7.22 -4.14 -9.61
C ASN A 248 7.98 -3.60 -10.82
N GLY A 249 8.55 -2.41 -10.69
CA GLY A 249 9.47 -1.86 -11.69
C GLY A 249 10.80 -2.59 -11.61
N ARG A 250 11.36 -2.98 -12.75
CA ARG A 250 12.67 -3.64 -12.83
C ARG A 250 13.54 -2.99 -13.92
N ILE A 251 14.80 -2.76 -13.58
CA ILE A 251 15.85 -2.36 -14.51
C ILE A 251 16.80 -3.56 -14.65
N ASP A 252 16.73 -4.24 -15.78
CA ASP A 252 17.59 -5.36 -16.18
C ASP A 252 18.98 -4.88 -16.64
N ASP A 253 19.03 -3.82 -17.45
CA ASP A 253 20.28 -3.21 -17.90
C ASP A 253 20.09 -1.68 -18.06
N PRO A 254 20.68 -0.86 -17.18
CA PRO A 254 20.55 0.60 -17.27
C PRO A 254 21.15 1.21 -18.55
N LYS A 255 22.02 0.47 -19.27
CA LYS A 255 22.71 0.95 -20.48
C LYS A 255 21.89 0.78 -21.76
N THR A 256 20.79 0.01 -21.74
CA THR A 256 19.99 -0.28 -22.94
C THR A 256 18.71 0.56 -23.05
N GLY A 257 18.59 1.61 -22.22
CA GLY A 257 17.47 2.54 -22.25
C GLY A 257 16.14 1.84 -21.96
N TRP A 258 15.13 2.10 -22.77
CA TRP A 258 13.77 1.56 -22.57
C TRP A 258 13.67 0.03 -22.67
N LYS A 259 14.60 -0.62 -23.38
CA LYS A 259 14.62 -2.08 -23.54
C LYS A 259 15.06 -2.80 -22.27
N GLY A 260 15.94 -2.17 -21.51
CA GLY A 260 16.48 -2.70 -20.26
C GLY A 260 15.62 -2.45 -19.05
N LYS A 261 14.43 -1.85 -19.20
CA LYS A 261 13.51 -1.63 -18.08
C LYS A 261 12.09 -2.04 -18.43
N GLY A 262 11.28 -2.28 -17.41
CA GLY A 262 9.85 -2.56 -17.55
C GLY A 262 9.16 -2.74 -16.21
N LEU A 263 7.83 -2.57 -16.22
CA LEU A 263 6.98 -2.90 -15.10
C LEU A 263 6.53 -4.36 -15.27
N TRP A 264 6.83 -5.19 -14.27
CA TRP A 264 6.39 -6.57 -14.21
C TRP A 264 5.19 -6.70 -13.30
N SER A 265 4.21 -7.47 -13.73
CA SER A 265 2.99 -7.71 -12.97
C SER A 265 2.58 -9.17 -13.02
N SER A 266 1.92 -9.62 -11.97
CA SER A 266 1.29 -10.92 -11.95
C SER A 266 -0.11 -10.86 -12.55
N TYR A 267 -0.44 -11.82 -13.41
CA TYR A 267 -1.82 -12.18 -13.72
C TYR A 267 -2.25 -13.31 -12.79
N SER A 268 -3.10 -12.98 -11.82
CA SER A 268 -3.38 -13.90 -10.70
C SER A 268 -4.83 -13.82 -10.25
N THR A 269 -5.76 -14.20 -11.12
CA THR A 269 -7.16 -14.41 -10.69
C THR A 269 -7.26 -15.67 -9.82
N TYR A 270 -8.19 -15.67 -8.87
CA TYR A 270 -8.53 -16.87 -8.10
C TYR A 270 -9.39 -17.86 -8.90
N ALA A 271 -10.12 -17.37 -9.90
CA ALA A 271 -11.07 -18.16 -10.68
C ALA A 271 -10.57 -18.36 -12.12
N THR A 272 -9.40 -18.99 -12.27
CA THR A 272 -8.75 -19.17 -13.57
C THR A 272 -9.58 -19.98 -14.57
N TRP A 273 -10.45 -20.86 -14.06
CA TRP A 273 -11.38 -21.67 -14.84
C TRP A 273 -12.56 -20.89 -15.44
N HIS A 274 -12.77 -19.62 -15.06
CA HIS A 274 -13.74 -18.71 -15.70
C HIS A 274 -13.14 -17.86 -16.83
N ILE A 275 -11.83 -17.98 -17.12
CA ILE A 275 -11.19 -17.19 -18.17
C ILE A 275 -11.29 -17.91 -19.52
N GLU A 276 -11.72 -17.16 -20.55
CA GLU A 276 -11.75 -17.61 -21.94
C GLU A 276 -10.36 -18.01 -22.47
N GLY A 277 -10.28 -19.05 -23.30
CA GLY A 277 -9.05 -19.42 -24.00
C GLY A 277 -8.13 -20.43 -23.30
N GLY A 278 -8.55 -21.02 -22.18
CA GLY A 278 -7.97 -22.28 -21.68
C GLY A 278 -8.38 -23.46 -22.58
N LYS A 279 -7.66 -24.59 -22.55
CA LYS A 279 -8.00 -25.78 -23.36
C LYS A 279 -9.45 -26.22 -23.10
N GLY A 280 -10.37 -25.87 -24.01
CA GLY A 280 -11.71 -26.41 -24.34
C GLY A 280 -12.63 -26.94 -23.23
N GLU A 281 -13.90 -26.52 -23.25
CA GLU A 281 -15.07 -27.26 -22.74
C GLU A 281 -14.85 -28.14 -21.48
N GLY A 282 -14.26 -27.56 -20.42
CA GLY A 282 -13.96 -28.27 -19.16
C GLY A 282 -12.47 -28.46 -18.80
N GLY A 283 -11.52 -27.81 -19.47
CA GLY A 283 -10.10 -27.80 -19.06
C GLY A 283 -9.75 -26.83 -17.91
N PRO A 284 -8.50 -26.85 -17.41
CA PRO A 284 -8.08 -26.24 -16.12
C PRO A 284 -8.01 -24.69 -16.09
N GLY A 285 -8.60 -23.99 -17.06
CA GLY A 285 -8.53 -22.53 -17.17
C GLY A 285 -7.20 -21.98 -17.73
N VAL A 286 -7.05 -20.65 -17.69
CA VAL A 286 -5.79 -19.96 -18.07
C VAL A 286 -4.81 -19.99 -16.90
N LEU A 287 -3.54 -20.33 -17.16
CA LEU A 287 -2.51 -20.34 -16.12
C LEU A 287 -2.09 -18.92 -15.71
N PRO A 288 -1.69 -18.71 -14.44
CA PRO A 288 -1.03 -17.47 -14.04
C PRO A 288 0.19 -17.18 -14.93
N LYS A 289 0.39 -15.91 -15.29
CA LYS A 289 1.53 -15.45 -16.10
C LYS A 289 2.11 -14.16 -15.53
N ALA A 290 3.38 -13.92 -15.84
CA ALA A 290 3.99 -12.61 -15.66
C ALA A 290 3.70 -11.74 -16.90
N VAL A 291 3.26 -10.51 -16.68
CA VAL A 291 3.00 -9.51 -17.72
C VAL A 291 4.07 -8.44 -17.62
N LYS A 292 4.77 -8.15 -18.72
CA LYS A 292 5.75 -7.07 -18.81
C LYS A 292 5.17 -5.90 -19.59
N PHE A 293 4.99 -4.76 -18.94
CA PHE A 293 4.76 -3.49 -19.62
C PHE A 293 6.12 -2.86 -19.91
N GLN A 294 6.41 -2.66 -21.19
CA GLN A 294 7.64 -2.01 -21.64
C GLN A 294 7.27 -0.81 -22.51
N MET A 295 7.60 0.39 -22.03
CA MET A 295 7.22 1.64 -22.68
C MET A 295 8.30 2.09 -23.65
N ARG A 296 7.92 2.25 -24.92
CA ARG A 296 8.81 2.82 -25.94
C ARG A 296 8.84 4.34 -25.79
N PRO A 297 9.98 5.00 -26.04
CA PRO A 297 10.07 6.46 -26.03
C PRO A 297 9.29 7.11 -27.18
N ASN A 298 9.06 6.37 -28.27
CA ASN A 298 8.21 6.77 -29.39
C ASN A 298 7.73 5.52 -30.16
N PRO A 299 6.69 5.65 -31.02
CA PRO A 299 6.13 4.51 -31.77
C PRO A 299 7.11 3.81 -32.73
N LEU A 300 8.18 4.50 -33.16
CA LEU A 300 9.15 4.00 -34.14
C LEU A 300 10.38 3.34 -33.50
N ALA A 301 10.51 3.38 -32.17
CA ALA A 301 11.63 2.75 -31.47
C ALA A 301 11.63 1.23 -31.70
N LYS A 302 12.77 0.69 -32.16
CA LYS A 302 13.01 -0.73 -32.43
C LYS A 302 13.93 -1.34 -31.39
#